data_AF-A0A1I3U6Z9-F1
#
_entry.id   AF-A0A1I3U6Z9-F1
#
_cell.length_a   1.000
_cell.length_b   1.000
_cell.length_c   1.000
_cell.angle_alpha   90.00
_cell.angle_beta   90.00
_cell.angle_gamma   90.00
#
_symmetry.space_group_name_H-M   'P 1'
#
loop_
_entity.id
_entity.type
_entity.pdbx_description
1 polymer ?
#
loop_
_entity_poly.entity_id
_entity_poly.type
_entity_poly.pdbx_seq_one_letter_code
_entity_poly.pdbx_strand_id
1 'polypeptide(L)'
;MSVAGPSYRGTRLKQFPADELLLVAEVVSESNPENDLDRKVGKYAVAGIPHYLVVNPVKGVCLLHSEPVGERYRAVRESEFGEPVPVGEPIGAVLDTTALYVY
;
A
#
# COMPACT_ATOMS: atom_id res chain seq x y z
N MET A 1 -1.19 -4.00 -25.57
CA MET A 1 -0.22 -5.12 -25.51
C MET A 1 0.41 -5.06 -24.12
N SER A 2 -0.09 -5.81 -23.15
CA SER A 2 0.53 -5.87 -21.82
C SER A 2 1.33 -7.17 -21.76
N VAL A 3 2.64 -7.05 -21.81
CA VAL A 3 3.55 -8.16 -21.54
C VAL A 3 3.56 -8.29 -20.03
N ALA A 4 2.74 -9.18 -19.49
CA ALA A 4 2.96 -9.69 -18.15
C ALA A 4 4.33 -10.38 -18.18
N GLY A 5 5.34 -9.72 -17.59
CA GLY A 5 6.68 -10.26 -17.44
C GLY A 5 6.68 -11.56 -16.64
N PRO A 6 7.79 -12.32 -16.68
CA PRO A 6 7.89 -13.58 -15.95
C PRO A 6 7.59 -13.36 -14.46
N SER A 7 6.63 -14.11 -13.93
CA SER A 7 6.28 -14.11 -12.51
C SER A 7 7.54 -14.37 -11.67
N TYR A 8 7.89 -13.46 -10.77
CA TYR A 8 9.01 -13.61 -9.84
C TYR A 8 8.73 -14.58 -8.67
N ARG A 9 7.70 -15.43 -8.78
CA ARG A 9 7.45 -16.49 -7.80
C ARG A 9 8.62 -17.47 -7.79
N GLY A 10 9.41 -17.44 -6.72
CA GLY A 10 10.53 -18.35 -6.49
C GLY A 10 11.92 -17.80 -6.84
N THR A 11 12.02 -16.56 -7.33
CA THR A 11 13.32 -15.91 -7.57
C THR A 11 13.78 -15.14 -6.33
N ARG A 12 14.98 -15.48 -5.85
CA ARG A 12 15.64 -14.81 -4.72
C ARG A 12 16.33 -13.52 -5.17
N LEU A 13 15.61 -12.65 -5.86
CA LEU A 13 16.16 -11.36 -6.29
C LEU A 13 16.25 -10.40 -5.11
N LYS A 14 17.35 -9.64 -5.06
CA LYS A 14 17.59 -8.62 -4.02
C LYS A 14 16.83 -7.32 -4.27
N GLN A 15 16.35 -7.09 -5.49
CA GLN A 15 15.67 -5.87 -5.93
C GLN A 15 14.56 -6.23 -6.91
N PHE A 16 13.43 -5.53 -6.79
CA PHE A 16 12.30 -5.61 -7.72
C PHE A 16 12.11 -4.23 -8.36
N PRO A 17 11.85 -4.16 -9.67
CA PRO A 17 11.51 -2.90 -10.33
C PRO A 17 10.20 -2.37 -9.73
N ALA A 18 10.16 -1.07 -9.42
CA ALA A 18 9.03 -0.50 -8.70
C ALA A 18 7.76 -0.42 -9.57
N ASP A 19 7.93 -0.34 -10.90
CA ASP A 19 6.83 -0.31 -11.87
C ASP A 19 6.08 -1.65 -11.99
N GLU A 20 6.61 -2.74 -11.44
CA GLU A 20 5.92 -4.03 -11.38
C GLU A 20 5.12 -4.21 -10.07
N LEU A 21 5.22 -3.27 -9.14
CA LEU A 21 4.47 -3.32 -7.88
C LEU A 21 3.08 -2.69 -8.05
N LEU A 22 2.04 -3.46 -7.73
CA LEU A 22 0.65 -2.99 -7.80
C LEU A 22 0.13 -2.44 -6.47
N LEU A 23 0.72 -2.90 -5.36
CA LEU A 23 0.38 -2.53 -4.00
C LEU A 23 1.61 -2.65 -3.10
N VAL A 24 1.82 -1.64 -2.26
CA VAL A 24 2.72 -1.71 -1.10
C VAL A 24 1.88 -1.60 0.16
N ALA A 25 2.11 -2.47 1.14
CA ALA A 25 1.46 -2.41 2.45
C ALA A 25 2.51 -2.19 3.55
N GLU A 26 2.28 -1.20 4.39
CA GLU A 26 3.12 -0.87 5.54
C GLU A 26 2.32 -0.97 6.83
N VAL A 27 2.86 -1.65 7.84
CA VAL A 27 2.27 -1.71 9.17
C VAL A 27 3.03 -0.75 10.08
N VAL A 28 2.33 0.26 10.60
CA VAL A 28 2.91 1.24 11.53
C VAL A 28 3.27 0.54 12.83
N SER A 29 4.48 0.82 13.33
CA SER A 29 4.95 0.43 14.66
C SER A 29 4.90 1.58 15.65
N GLU A 30 4.63 1.31 16.92
CA GLU A 30 4.55 2.30 18.03
C GLU A 30 5.77 3.26 18.08
N SER A 31 6.97 2.78 17.76
CA SER A 31 8.20 3.56 17.91
C SER A 31 8.44 4.63 16.82
N ASN A 32 7.76 4.56 15.67
CA ASN A 32 8.03 5.43 14.50
C ASN A 32 6.74 5.86 13.77
N PRO A 33 5.79 6.57 14.42
CA PRO A 33 4.42 6.64 13.92
C PRO A 33 4.18 7.60 12.74
N GLU A 34 4.96 8.69 12.56
CA GLU A 34 4.59 9.75 11.60
C GLU A 34 5.70 10.18 10.65
N ASN A 35 6.92 10.43 11.14
CA ASN A 35 7.97 11.09 10.34
C ASN A 35 8.51 10.23 9.17
N ASP A 36 8.33 8.91 9.21
CA ASP A 36 8.77 8.03 8.11
C ASP A 36 7.72 7.91 7.00
N LEU A 37 6.46 8.18 7.32
CA LEU A 37 5.33 7.92 6.44
C LEU A 37 5.28 8.90 5.27
N ASP A 38 5.40 10.20 5.53
CA ASP A 38 5.37 11.25 4.48
C ASP A 38 6.46 11.04 3.43
N ARG A 39 7.67 10.68 3.88
CA ARG A 39 8.80 10.41 2.99
C ARG A 39 8.55 9.20 2.10
N LYS A 40 7.81 8.20 2.59
CA LYS A 40 7.49 6.99 1.83
C LYS A 40 6.33 7.18 0.86
N VAL A 41 5.30 7.92 1.27
CA VAL A 41 4.18 8.31 0.41
C VAL A 41 4.70 8.94 -0.89
N GLY A 42 5.61 9.91 -0.78
CA GLY A 42 6.17 10.57 -1.95
C GLY A 42 7.01 9.64 -2.83
N LYS A 43 7.87 8.81 -2.22
CA LYS A 43 8.69 7.83 -2.96
C LYS A 43 7.84 6.84 -3.77
N TYR A 44 6.77 6.32 -3.17
CA TYR A 44 5.90 5.35 -3.86
C TYR A 44 5.04 6.00 -4.94
N ALA A 45 4.60 7.24 -4.73
CA ALA A 45 3.90 8.00 -5.76
C ALA A 45 4.80 8.28 -6.98
N VAL A 46 6.06 8.69 -6.77
CA VAL A 46 7.04 8.88 -7.86
C VAL A 46 7.30 7.59 -8.62
N ALA A 47 7.35 6.47 -7.90
CA ALA A 47 7.49 5.15 -8.50
C ALA A 47 6.25 4.69 -9.29
N GLY A 48 5.14 5.44 -9.25
CA GLY A 48 3.92 5.13 -9.99
C GLY A 48 3.15 3.93 -9.43
N ILE A 49 3.41 3.54 -8.17
CA ILE A 49 2.74 2.40 -7.56
C ILE A 49 1.25 2.73 -7.42
N PRO A 50 0.33 1.91 -7.96
CA PRO A 50 -1.10 2.24 -7.98
C PRO A 50 -1.73 2.36 -6.58
N HIS A 51 -1.28 1.53 -5.64
CA HIS A 51 -1.85 1.48 -4.29
C HIS A 51 -0.76 1.48 -3.22
N TYR A 52 -0.96 2.29 -2.19
CA TYR A 52 -0.14 2.25 -0.98
C TYR A 52 -1.05 2.19 0.24
N LEU A 53 -0.99 1.07 0.95
CA LEU A 53 -1.81 0.79 2.12
C LEU A 53 -0.97 0.97 3.39
N VAL A 54 -1.45 1.82 4.29
CA VAL A 54 -0.89 1.98 5.63
C VAL A 54 -1.86 1.32 6.61
N VAL A 55 -1.40 0.30 7.32
CA VAL A 55 -2.13 -0.35 8.40
C VAL A 55 -1.61 0.24 9.70
N ASN A 56 -2.47 0.89 10.48
CA ASN A 56 -2.10 1.54 11.73
C ASN A 56 -2.80 0.87 12.92
N PRO A 57 -2.17 -0.13 13.56
CA PRO A 57 -2.72 -0.79 14.75
C PRO A 57 -2.84 0.11 15.97
N VAL A 58 -2.00 1.15 16.09
CA VAL A 58 -2.06 2.11 17.21
C VAL A 58 -3.35 2.92 17.15
N LYS A 59 -3.81 3.26 15.94
CA LYS A 59 -5.06 4.00 15.70
C LYS A 59 -6.25 3.09 15.35
N GLY A 60 -6.03 1.82 15.03
CA GLY A 60 -7.06 0.89 14.57
C GLY A 60 -7.63 1.20 13.19
N VAL A 61 -6.83 1.78 12.30
CA VAL A 61 -7.28 2.21 10.96
C VAL A 61 -6.34 1.75 9.86
N CYS A 62 -6.89 1.60 8.66
CA CYS A 62 -6.20 1.43 7.40
C CYS A 62 -6.35 2.69 6.54
N LEU A 63 -5.25 3.19 5.97
CA LEU A 63 -5.24 4.28 4.98
C LEU A 63 -4.80 3.72 3.63
N LEU A 64 -5.72 3.68 2.67
CA LEU A 64 -5.41 3.31 1.29
C LEU A 64 -5.19 4.57 0.44
N HIS A 65 -3.95 4.80 0.06
CA HIS A 65 -3.56 5.81 -0.91
C HIS A 65 -3.66 5.25 -2.33
N SER A 66 -4.23 6.03 -3.25
CA SER A 66 -4.43 5.66 -4.65
C SER A 66 -4.36 6.88 -5.57
N GLU A 67 -4.31 6.63 -6.88
CA GLU A 67 -4.13 7.67 -7.92
C GLU A 67 -2.83 8.48 -7.73
N PRO A 68 -1.65 7.86 -7.96
CA PRO A 68 -0.37 8.56 -7.85
C PRO A 68 -0.27 9.69 -8.89
N VAL A 69 0.15 10.89 -8.45
CA VAL A 69 0.34 12.09 -9.28
C VAL A 69 1.59 12.82 -8.79
N GLY A 70 2.70 12.67 -9.52
CA GLY A 70 3.99 13.22 -9.10
C GLY A 70 4.44 12.61 -7.76
N GLU A 71 4.70 13.44 -6.75
CA GLU A 71 5.18 13.00 -5.43
C GLU A 71 4.06 12.79 -4.41
N ARG A 72 2.81 12.60 -4.84
CA ARG A 72 1.67 12.37 -3.94
C ARG A 72 0.66 11.41 -4.52
N TYR A 73 -0.21 10.91 -3.66
CA TYR A 73 -1.45 10.26 -4.05
C TYR A 73 -2.59 11.28 -4.01
N ARG A 74 -3.48 11.24 -5.01
CA ARG A 74 -4.62 12.15 -5.06
C ARG A 74 -5.75 11.70 -4.13
N ALA A 75 -5.93 10.39 -3.97
CA ALA A 75 -6.98 9.82 -3.17
C ALA A 75 -6.41 9.09 -1.95
N VAL A 76 -7.06 9.29 -0.80
CA VAL A 76 -6.80 8.55 0.44
C VAL A 76 -8.15 8.12 1.00
N ARG A 77 -8.29 6.83 1.28
CA ARG A 77 -9.46 6.27 1.95
C ARG A 77 -9.05 5.70 3.30
N GLU A 78 -9.68 6.22 4.34
CA GLU A 78 -9.57 5.65 5.69
C GLU A 78 -10.66 4.59 5.89
N SER A 79 -10.33 3.52 6.62
CA SER A 79 -11.29 2.48 7.03
C SER A 79 -10.85 1.92 8.38
N GLU A 80 -11.79 1.77 9.31
CA GLU A 80 -11.53 1.17 10.62
C GLU A 80 -11.21 -0.32 10.49
N PHE A 81 -10.49 -0.89 11.46
CA PHE A 81 -10.32 -2.34 11.52
C PHE A 81 -11.67 -3.04 11.68
N GLY A 82 -11.88 -4.11 10.92
CA GLY A 82 -13.18 -4.76 10.75
C GLY A 82 -13.96 -4.28 9.53
N GLU A 83 -13.68 -3.08 9.01
CA GLU A 83 -14.29 -2.61 7.76
C GLU A 83 -13.50 -3.08 6.53
N PRO A 84 -14.17 -3.48 5.45
CA PRO A 84 -13.51 -3.90 4.22
C PRO A 84 -12.76 -2.73 3.57
N VAL A 85 -11.52 -2.99 3.13
CA VAL A 85 -10.72 -2.02 2.37
C VAL A 85 -10.76 -2.39 0.88
N PRO A 86 -11.49 -1.66 0.02
CA PRO A 86 -11.52 -1.95 -1.40
C PRO A 86 -10.27 -1.44 -2.09
N VAL A 87 -9.49 -2.36 -2.64
CA VAL A 87 -8.31 -2.09 -3.47
C VAL A 87 -8.76 -2.09 -4.93
N GLY A 88 -8.69 -0.92 -5.56
CA GLY A 88 -9.15 -0.72 -6.94
C GLY A 88 -8.34 -1.48 -7.98
N GLU A 89 -8.69 -1.25 -9.24
CA GLU A 89 -7.88 -1.70 -10.37
C GLU A 89 -6.46 -1.12 -10.28
N PRO A 90 -5.41 -1.90 -10.61
CA PRO A 90 -5.46 -3.18 -11.34
C PRO A 90 -5.58 -4.44 -10.46
N ILE A 91 -5.80 -4.31 -9.15
CA ILE A 91 -5.92 -5.47 -8.25
C ILE A 91 -7.37 -5.96 -8.19
N GLY A 92 -8.33 -5.03 -8.11
CA GLY A 92 -9.76 -5.35 -8.15
C GLY A 92 -10.21 -6.27 -7.01
N ALA A 93 -9.72 -6.04 -5.79
CA ALA A 93 -9.97 -6.89 -4.63
C ALA A 93 -10.48 -6.11 -3.42
N VAL A 94 -11.01 -6.81 -2.44
CA VAL A 94 -11.39 -6.24 -1.14
C VAL A 94 -10.59 -6.95 -0.06
N LEU A 95 -9.84 -6.18 0.73
CA LEU A 95 -9.10 -6.70 1.87
C LEU A 95 -10.03 -6.79 3.08
N ASP A 96 -10.18 -8.02 3.59
CA ASP A 96 -10.83 -8.28 4.87
C ASP A 96 -9.90 -7.88 6.02
N THR A 97 -10.38 -7.03 6.92
CA THR A 97 -9.59 -6.52 8.05
C THR A 97 -10.09 -7.04 9.40
N THR A 98 -11.03 -8.00 9.42
CA THR A 98 -11.65 -8.49 10.65
C THR A 98 -10.68 -9.21 11.59
N ALA A 99 -9.57 -9.71 11.05
CA ALA A 99 -8.50 -10.33 11.82
C ALA A 99 -7.45 -9.33 12.36
N LEU A 100 -7.53 -8.04 12.00
CA LEU A 100 -6.62 -7.03 12.51
C LEU A 100 -7.04 -6.60 13.92
N TYR A 101 -6.06 -6.32 14.76
CA TYR A 101 -6.27 -5.88 16.14
C TYR A 101 -5.37 -4.70 16.47
N VAL A 102 -5.86 -3.85 17.37
CA VAL A 102 -5.08 -2.76 17.94
C VAL A 102 -4.09 -3.28 18.98
N TYR A 103 -2.96 -2.60 19.13
CA TYR A 103 -2.02 -2.83 20.23
C TYR A 103 -1.52 -1.50 20.77
#